data_AF-A0A512PM45-F1
#
_entry.id   AF-A0A512PM45-F1
#
_cell.length_a   1.000
_cell.length_b   1.000
_cell.length_c   1.000
_cell.angle_alpha   90.00
_cell.angle_beta   90.00
_cell.angle_gamma   90.00
#
_symmetry.space_group_name_H-M   'P 1'
#
loop_
_entity.id
_entity.type
_entity.pdbx_description
1 polymer ?
#
loop_
_entity_poly.entity_id
_entity_poly.type
_entity_poly.pdbx_seq_one_letter_code
_entity_poly.pdbx_strand_id
1 'polypeptide(L)'
;MTCFKNQFLLLIAAFSFGAILTSQATTTVDAKAQSAKVISEKKMPVKAYHARKGYIYSNATLTKIKHNAKNYPRTTFYAQKRVTVKQANGKKAVYYYVNNRSKSVRGYIWHGYLKSISITSATKEKPMSQKSLVKLINEAPDMNPDSQIRSLKKINYTDHESVFDLGYNVMHFSPRSMFKDNQATVYVASDKLTGYAQNAMNKWNDALKTTVFKMGTKANHTLTIQFGNGTKEDWDGLYNGKAIYVDKSHFADPKYPIGYMDEKLASQISIDQYWTGVIAHELGHTLGLDHTGYQEDLMYAQDSGGNVIAKYTWKKPVVKSSTGLDGTEIAKISERDLNRAKLTKILGYW
;
A
#
# COMPACT_ATOMS: atom_id res chain seq x y z
N MET A 1 19.30 15.24 -65.67
CA MET A 1 19.76 15.75 -64.37
C MET A 1 21.18 16.25 -64.52
N THR A 2 21.29 17.55 -64.77
CA THR A 2 22.53 18.31 -64.97
C THR A 2 23.18 18.60 -63.62
N CYS A 3 24.46 18.26 -63.46
CA CYS A 3 25.30 18.85 -62.41
C CYS A 3 26.46 19.54 -63.12
N PHE A 4 26.51 20.87 -62.96
CA PHE A 4 27.45 21.76 -63.61
C PHE A 4 28.16 22.57 -62.53
N LYS A 5 29.49 22.69 -62.69
CA LYS A 5 30.32 23.88 -62.42
C LYS A 5 30.57 24.25 -60.94
N ASN A 6 31.69 24.86 -60.57
CA ASN A 6 33.01 25.05 -61.15
C ASN A 6 33.87 25.70 -60.05
N GLN A 7 35.18 25.51 -60.13
CA GLN A 7 36.23 26.25 -59.43
C GLN A 7 36.16 27.77 -59.66
N PHE A 8 36.69 28.58 -58.73
CA PHE A 8 37.46 29.82 -58.99
C PHE A 8 38.21 30.21 -57.68
N LEU A 9 39.52 30.02 -57.57
CA LEU A 9 40.67 30.84 -58.02
C LEU A 9 41.13 31.89 -56.99
N LEU A 10 42.37 31.69 -56.51
CA LEU A 10 43.21 32.61 -55.76
C LEU A 10 43.60 33.84 -56.60
N LEU A 11 43.79 35.00 -55.96
CA LEU A 11 44.79 35.96 -56.40
C LEU A 11 45.48 36.62 -55.21
N ILE A 12 46.79 36.37 -55.17
CA ILE A 12 47.79 36.92 -54.26
C ILE A 12 48.33 38.18 -54.93
N ALA A 13 48.41 39.28 -54.18
CA ALA A 13 49.26 40.42 -54.54
C ALA A 13 50.25 40.64 -53.39
N ALA A 14 51.51 40.30 -53.65
CA ALA A 14 52.64 40.54 -52.77
C ALA A 14 53.31 41.87 -53.14
N PHE A 15 53.58 42.71 -52.15
CA PHE A 15 54.59 43.76 -52.23
C PHE A 15 55.52 43.61 -51.03
N SER A 16 56.82 43.61 -51.31
CA SER A 16 57.93 43.31 -50.40
C SER A 16 58.73 44.57 -50.08
N PHE A 17 59.56 44.49 -49.02
CA PHE A 17 60.54 45.46 -48.46
C PHE A 17 59.94 46.55 -47.55
N GLY A 18 60.41 46.83 -46.33
CA GLY A 18 61.49 46.31 -45.50
C GLY A 18 61.71 47.25 -44.29
N ALA A 19 61.90 46.67 -43.10
CA ALA A 19 62.68 47.13 -41.94
C ALA A 19 62.41 48.50 -41.22
N ILE A 20 61.98 48.36 -39.95
CA ILE A 20 62.56 48.94 -38.70
C ILE A 20 61.91 50.20 -38.03
N LEU A 21 61.29 49.90 -36.88
CA LEU A 21 61.19 50.61 -35.58
C LEU A 21 60.76 52.08 -35.52
N THR A 22 59.51 52.31 -35.07
CA THR A 22 59.24 53.22 -33.94
C THR A 22 58.21 52.60 -32.99
N SER A 23 58.59 52.53 -31.72
CA SER A 23 57.77 52.07 -30.60
C SER A 23 56.66 53.08 -30.27
N GLN A 24 55.41 52.72 -30.53
CA GLN A 24 54.29 53.30 -29.80
C GLN A 24 53.69 52.19 -28.94
N ALA A 25 54.00 52.25 -27.65
CA ALA A 25 53.32 51.46 -26.64
C ALA A 25 51.86 51.90 -26.58
N THR A 26 50.99 51.19 -27.31
CA THR A 26 49.56 51.21 -27.05
C THR A 26 49.32 50.41 -25.78
N THR A 27 49.18 51.11 -24.66
CA THR A 27 48.60 50.53 -23.46
C THR A 27 47.17 50.11 -23.79
N THR A 28 46.96 48.83 -24.08
CA THR A 28 45.62 48.24 -24.06
C THR A 28 45.17 48.25 -22.61
N VAL A 29 44.43 49.29 -22.24
CA VAL A 29 43.65 49.31 -21.01
C VAL A 29 42.60 48.22 -21.18
N ASP A 30 42.78 47.10 -20.47
CA ASP A 30 41.74 46.08 -20.35
C ASP A 30 40.50 46.73 -19.74
N ALA A 31 39.52 47.04 -20.59
CA ALA A 31 38.22 47.51 -20.15
C ALA A 31 37.60 46.42 -19.27
N LYS A 32 37.68 46.59 -17.95
CA LYS A 32 37.05 45.72 -16.96
C LYS A 32 35.55 45.69 -17.26
N ALA A 33 35.11 44.62 -17.93
CA ALA A 33 33.73 44.46 -18.34
C ALA A 33 32.81 44.65 -17.13
N GLN A 34 31.89 45.62 -17.23
CA GLN A 34 31.00 45.98 -16.15
C GLN A 34 30.19 44.76 -15.72
N SER A 35 30.32 44.34 -14.46
CA SER A 35 29.64 43.15 -13.94
C SER A 35 28.12 43.33 -13.97
N ALA A 36 27.37 42.25 -14.19
CA ALA A 36 25.91 42.31 -14.20
C ALA A 36 25.37 42.76 -12.83
N LYS A 37 24.38 43.65 -12.82
CA LYS A 37 23.71 44.12 -11.59
C LYS A 37 22.47 43.28 -11.32
N VAL A 38 22.34 42.75 -10.11
CA VAL A 38 21.12 42.04 -9.69
C VAL A 38 19.99 43.05 -9.48
N ILE A 39 18.87 42.87 -10.18
CA ILE A 39 17.68 43.74 -10.09
C ILE A 39 16.64 43.15 -9.13
N SER A 40 16.47 41.83 -9.14
CA SER A 40 15.43 41.17 -8.35
C SER A 40 15.80 39.71 -8.11
N GLU A 41 15.43 39.20 -6.94
CA GLU A 41 15.57 37.80 -6.55
C GLU A 41 14.24 37.30 -5.99
N LYS A 42 13.77 36.13 -6.45
CA LYS A 42 12.51 35.52 -5.99
C LYS A 42 12.69 34.01 -5.80
N LYS A 43 12.17 33.48 -4.68
CA LYS A 43 12.01 32.03 -4.48
C LYS A 43 10.92 31.50 -5.41
N MET A 44 11.03 30.23 -5.80
CA MET A 44 10.06 29.52 -6.65
C MET A 44 9.89 28.07 -6.16
N PRO A 45 8.77 27.41 -6.47
CA PRO A 45 8.64 25.97 -6.27
C PRO A 45 9.79 25.21 -6.94
N VAL A 46 10.28 24.18 -6.26
CA VAL A 46 11.42 23.39 -6.75
C VAL A 46 11.03 22.70 -8.06
N LYS A 47 11.82 22.91 -9.11
CA LYS A 47 11.66 22.24 -10.41
C LYS A 47 12.97 21.61 -10.86
N ALA A 48 12.90 20.45 -11.51
CA ALA A 48 14.08 19.76 -12.03
C ALA A 48 14.36 20.11 -13.50
N TYR A 49 15.63 20.13 -13.85
CA TYR A 49 16.13 20.50 -15.17
C TYR A 49 17.37 19.70 -15.56
N HIS A 50 17.57 19.55 -16.87
CA HIS A 50 18.88 19.26 -17.45
C HIS A 50 19.47 20.53 -18.05
N ALA A 51 20.78 20.71 -17.92
CA ALA A 51 21.53 21.79 -18.54
C ALA A 51 22.49 21.18 -19.58
N ARG A 52 22.26 21.43 -20.88
CA ARG A 52 23.09 20.85 -21.96
C ARG A 52 24.14 21.82 -22.51
N LYS A 53 24.08 23.10 -22.13
CA LYS A 53 25.00 24.15 -22.58
C LYS A 53 25.08 25.30 -21.57
N GLY A 54 26.10 26.14 -21.73
CA GLY A 54 26.30 27.35 -20.91
C GLY A 54 27.15 27.12 -19.65
N TYR A 55 27.44 28.23 -18.97
CA TYR A 55 28.21 28.24 -17.73
C TYR A 55 27.31 28.37 -16.50
N ILE A 56 27.74 27.74 -15.41
CA ILE A 56 27.14 27.87 -14.08
C ILE A 56 28.08 28.77 -13.26
N TYR A 57 27.58 29.93 -12.88
CA TYR A 57 28.33 30.96 -12.15
C TYR A 57 28.16 30.77 -10.63
N SER A 58 29.21 31.02 -9.85
CA SER A 58 29.11 30.91 -8.39
C SER A 58 28.32 32.07 -7.76
N ASN A 59 28.19 33.20 -8.45
CA ASN A 59 27.50 34.40 -7.97
C ASN A 59 26.49 34.92 -9.00
N ALA A 60 25.53 35.71 -8.51
CA ALA A 60 24.45 36.27 -9.33
C ALA A 60 24.90 37.46 -10.20
N THR A 61 26.08 38.05 -9.93
CA THR A 61 26.69 39.12 -10.73
C THR A 61 27.46 38.59 -11.95
N LEU A 62 27.49 37.26 -12.13
CA LEU A 62 28.05 36.55 -13.28
C LEU A 62 29.55 36.78 -13.49
N THR A 63 30.29 37.09 -12.43
CA THR A 63 31.73 37.41 -12.53
C THR A 63 32.64 36.19 -12.40
N LYS A 64 32.14 35.08 -11.82
CA LYS A 64 32.93 33.87 -11.57
C LYS A 64 32.23 32.63 -12.10
N ILE A 65 32.75 32.08 -13.19
CA ILE A 65 32.35 30.77 -13.72
C ILE A 65 32.90 29.70 -12.79
N LYS A 66 32.03 28.76 -12.36
CA LYS A 66 32.43 27.64 -11.49
C LYS A 66 32.37 26.31 -12.21
N HIS A 67 31.39 26.13 -13.10
CA HIS A 67 31.19 24.89 -13.84
C HIS A 67 30.76 25.17 -15.28
N ASN A 68 31.12 24.26 -16.19
CA ASN A 68 30.55 24.22 -17.54
C ASN A 68 29.43 23.17 -17.55
N ALA A 69 28.20 23.56 -17.91
CA ALA A 69 27.05 22.66 -17.91
C ALA A 69 27.22 21.48 -18.89
N LYS A 70 28.02 21.64 -19.96
CA LYS A 70 28.33 20.57 -20.91
C LYS A 70 28.98 19.35 -20.26
N ASN A 71 29.67 19.52 -19.12
CA ASN A 71 30.33 18.44 -18.39
C ASN A 71 29.34 17.61 -17.56
N TYR A 72 28.06 17.99 -17.52
CA TYR A 72 27.03 17.38 -16.68
C TYR A 72 25.78 16.96 -17.50
N PRO A 73 25.93 16.25 -18.63
CA PRO A 73 24.84 16.01 -19.58
C PRO A 73 23.72 15.12 -19.05
N ARG A 74 24.01 14.30 -18.03
CA ARG A 74 23.05 13.40 -17.34
C ARG A 74 22.67 13.88 -15.94
N THR A 75 23.18 15.02 -15.49
CA THR A 75 22.92 15.50 -14.14
C THR A 75 21.54 16.16 -14.07
N THR A 76 20.77 15.79 -13.06
CA THR A 76 19.53 16.47 -12.68
C THR A 76 19.84 17.65 -11.76
N PHE A 77 19.44 18.83 -12.19
CA PHE A 77 19.57 20.08 -11.45
C PHE A 77 18.22 20.52 -10.89
N TYR A 78 18.18 20.88 -9.62
CA TYR A 78 17.00 21.40 -8.95
C TYR A 78 17.12 22.92 -8.86
N ALA A 79 16.16 23.65 -9.45
CA ALA A 79 16.06 25.10 -9.35
C ALA A 79 14.97 25.49 -8.36
N GLN A 80 15.30 26.42 -7.46
CA GLN A 80 14.40 26.87 -6.38
C GLN A 80 14.33 28.40 -6.26
N LYS A 81 15.10 29.11 -7.10
CA LYS A 81 15.26 30.56 -7.02
C LYS A 81 15.57 31.12 -8.40
N ARG A 82 14.92 32.24 -8.75
CA ARG A 82 15.21 33.03 -9.94
C ARG A 82 15.78 34.38 -9.56
N VAL A 83 16.69 34.87 -10.39
CA VAL A 83 17.30 36.19 -10.29
C VAL A 83 17.19 36.88 -11.64
N THR A 84 16.76 38.14 -11.65
CA THR A 84 16.81 39.00 -12.83
C THR A 84 18.04 39.89 -12.72
N VAL A 85 18.91 39.83 -13.73
CA VAL A 85 20.15 40.61 -13.79
C VAL A 85 20.06 41.62 -14.95
N LYS A 86 20.63 42.82 -14.76
CA LYS A 86 20.92 43.79 -15.82
C LYS A 86 22.35 43.54 -16.28
N GLN A 87 22.52 43.11 -17.52
CA GLN A 87 23.83 42.90 -18.14
C GLN A 87 24.49 44.26 -18.46
N ALA A 88 25.80 44.25 -18.73
CA ALA A 88 26.57 45.45 -19.08
C ALA A 88 25.97 46.24 -20.25
N ASN A 89 25.41 45.52 -21.23
CA ASN A 89 24.70 46.07 -22.39
C ASN A 89 23.31 46.66 -22.06
N GLY A 90 22.95 46.79 -20.79
CA GLY A 90 21.67 47.31 -20.33
C GLY A 90 20.49 46.34 -20.39
N LYS A 91 20.63 45.19 -21.08
CA LYS A 91 19.56 44.20 -21.23
C LYS A 91 19.32 43.42 -19.95
N LYS A 92 18.07 43.03 -19.71
CA LYS A 92 17.69 42.20 -18.56
C LYS A 92 17.67 40.72 -18.96
N ALA A 93 18.16 39.86 -18.08
CA ALA A 93 18.13 38.40 -18.28
C ALA A 93 17.77 37.69 -16.97
N VAL A 94 17.11 36.54 -17.08
CA VAL A 94 16.74 35.72 -15.92
C VAL A 94 17.72 34.57 -15.75
N TYR A 95 18.17 34.34 -14.52
CA TYR A 95 19.06 33.24 -14.15
C TYR A 95 18.39 32.43 -13.06
N TYR A 96 18.49 31.11 -13.14
CA TYR A 96 18.06 30.21 -12.08
C TYR A 96 19.25 29.80 -11.25
N TYR A 97 19.09 29.80 -9.93
CA TYR A 97 20.03 29.12 -9.05
C TYR A 97 19.68 27.63 -9.02
N VAL A 98 20.64 26.80 -9.43
CA VAL A 98 20.51 25.36 -9.54
C VAL A 98 21.52 24.64 -8.65
N ASN A 99 21.16 23.45 -8.18
CA ASN A 99 22.10 22.52 -7.57
C ASN A 99 21.74 21.06 -7.90
N ASN A 100 22.73 20.17 -7.96
CA ASN A 100 22.49 18.73 -7.97
C ASN A 100 22.10 18.23 -6.56
N ARG A 101 21.68 16.95 -6.45
CA ARG A 101 21.26 16.33 -5.18
C ARG A 101 22.33 16.42 -4.09
N SER A 102 23.59 16.15 -4.42
CA SER A 102 24.73 16.21 -3.47
C SER A 102 25.24 17.63 -3.20
N LYS A 103 24.69 18.65 -3.86
CA LYS A 103 25.10 20.06 -3.77
C LYS A 103 26.55 20.35 -4.19
N SER A 104 27.26 19.37 -4.76
CA SER A 104 28.63 19.52 -5.25
C SER A 104 28.73 20.43 -6.48
N VAL A 105 27.69 20.42 -7.34
CA VAL A 105 27.59 21.27 -8.53
C VAL A 105 26.41 22.21 -8.34
N ARG A 106 26.69 23.50 -8.16
CA ARG A 106 25.67 24.52 -7.86
C ARG A 106 26.07 25.90 -8.35
N GLY A 107 25.08 26.74 -8.63
CA GLY A 107 25.28 28.15 -9.00
C GLY A 107 24.16 28.68 -9.89
N TYR A 108 24.42 29.81 -10.55
CA TYR A 108 23.47 30.52 -11.41
C TYR A 108 23.69 30.17 -12.87
N ILE A 109 22.64 29.82 -13.58
CA ILE A 109 22.66 29.53 -15.02
C ILE A 109 21.49 30.22 -15.71
N TRP A 110 21.69 30.67 -16.94
CA TRP A 110 20.64 31.31 -17.72
C TRP A 110 19.48 30.32 -17.94
N HIS A 111 18.26 30.75 -17.64
CA HIS A 111 17.11 29.85 -17.62
C HIS A 111 16.84 29.19 -18.98
N GLY A 112 17.14 29.87 -20.09
CA GLY A 112 16.96 29.34 -21.44
C GLY A 112 17.94 28.22 -21.83
N TYR A 113 18.94 27.92 -21.00
CA TYR A 113 19.79 26.73 -21.16
C TYR A 113 19.28 25.50 -20.40
N LEU A 114 18.22 25.67 -19.63
CA LEU A 114 17.60 24.61 -18.86
C LEU A 114 16.45 23.98 -19.64
N LYS A 115 16.52 22.67 -19.85
CA LYS A 115 15.40 21.87 -20.33
C LYS A 115 14.70 21.29 -19.10
N SER A 116 13.43 21.65 -18.90
CA SER A 116 12.65 21.12 -17.80
C SER A 116 12.58 19.60 -17.89
N ILE A 117 12.87 18.95 -16.77
CA ILE A 117 12.55 17.55 -16.57
C ILE A 117 11.20 17.58 -15.89
N SER A 118 10.19 16.98 -16.52
CA SER A 118 9.07 16.50 -15.73
C SER A 118 9.67 15.46 -14.81
N ILE A 119 9.87 15.83 -13.54
CA ILE A 119 9.90 14.81 -12.50
C ILE A 119 8.50 14.22 -12.63
N THR A 120 8.35 13.15 -13.39
CA THR A 120 7.32 12.18 -13.09
C THR A 120 7.64 11.78 -11.66
N SER A 121 7.06 12.50 -10.70
CA SER A 121 6.72 11.94 -9.41
C SER A 121 6.29 10.52 -9.74
N ALA A 122 7.01 9.51 -9.24
CA ALA A 122 6.69 8.10 -9.46
C ALA A 122 5.17 8.01 -9.51
N THR A 123 4.61 7.65 -10.67
CA THR A 123 3.17 7.73 -10.92
C THR A 123 2.50 7.12 -9.72
N LYS A 124 1.87 7.95 -8.86
CA LYS A 124 1.12 7.42 -7.72
C LYS A 124 0.18 6.41 -8.33
N GLU A 125 0.36 5.14 -8.00
CA GLU A 125 -0.46 4.09 -8.58
C GLU A 125 -1.92 4.48 -8.33
N LYS A 126 -2.68 4.65 -9.40
CA LYS A 126 -4.08 5.01 -9.29
C LYS A 126 -4.86 3.73 -9.00
N PRO A 127 -5.74 3.71 -7.98
CA PRO A 127 -6.63 2.58 -7.77
C PRO A 127 -7.55 2.41 -8.98
N MET A 128 -8.03 1.18 -9.16
CA MET A 128 -9.09 0.91 -10.11
C MET A 128 -10.37 1.65 -9.71
N SER A 129 -11.28 1.85 -10.67
CA SER A 129 -12.57 2.46 -10.32
C SER A 129 -13.39 1.52 -9.44
N GLN A 130 -14.16 2.07 -8.51
CA GLN A 130 -15.09 1.31 -7.67
C GLN A 130 -16.03 0.43 -8.51
N LYS A 131 -16.54 0.97 -9.64
CA LYS A 131 -17.39 0.23 -10.59
C LYS A 131 -16.69 -1.01 -11.16
N SER A 132 -15.43 -0.88 -11.55
CA SER A 132 -14.64 -2.01 -12.05
C SER A 132 -14.39 -3.04 -10.95
N LEU A 133 -14.15 -2.59 -9.71
CA LEU A 133 -13.92 -3.49 -8.58
C LEU A 133 -15.18 -4.28 -8.23
N VAL A 134 -16.34 -3.61 -8.12
CA VAL A 134 -17.64 -4.27 -7.87
C VAL A 134 -17.94 -5.29 -8.96
N LYS A 135 -17.63 -4.98 -10.24
CA LYS A 135 -17.78 -5.94 -11.33
C LYS A 135 -16.93 -7.20 -11.10
N LEU A 136 -15.65 -7.05 -10.74
CA LEU A 136 -14.78 -8.21 -10.44
C LEU A 136 -15.31 -9.04 -9.26
N ILE A 137 -15.80 -8.39 -8.20
CA ILE A 137 -16.36 -9.08 -7.04
C ILE A 137 -17.61 -9.90 -7.42
N ASN A 138 -18.45 -9.37 -8.30
CA ASN A 138 -19.66 -10.06 -8.77
C ASN A 138 -19.35 -11.21 -9.76
N GLU A 139 -18.18 -11.19 -10.41
CA GLU A 139 -17.71 -12.28 -11.28
C GLU A 139 -17.03 -13.41 -10.49
N ALA A 140 -16.53 -13.12 -9.28
CA ALA A 140 -16.00 -14.12 -8.37
C ALA A 140 -17.12 -14.97 -7.73
N PRO A 141 -16.83 -16.20 -7.26
CA PRO A 141 -17.83 -16.98 -6.54
C PRO A 141 -18.31 -16.25 -5.28
N ASP A 142 -19.61 -16.36 -4.98
CA ASP A 142 -20.26 -15.49 -4.00
C ASP A 142 -19.62 -15.58 -2.61
N MET A 143 -19.32 -14.44 -1.99
CA MET A 143 -18.59 -14.34 -0.71
C MET A 143 -17.27 -15.14 -0.65
N ASN A 144 -16.71 -15.60 -1.77
CA ASN A 144 -15.47 -16.37 -1.83
C ASN A 144 -14.44 -15.61 -2.69
N PRO A 145 -13.56 -14.80 -2.07
CA PRO A 145 -12.63 -13.95 -2.83
C PRO A 145 -11.57 -14.83 -3.48
N ASP A 146 -11.62 -14.98 -4.80
CA ASP A 146 -10.72 -15.85 -5.56
C ASP A 146 -9.27 -15.29 -5.66
N SER A 147 -8.42 -15.96 -6.45
CA SER A 147 -7.02 -15.53 -6.64
C SER A 147 -6.88 -14.18 -7.34
N GLN A 148 -7.81 -13.81 -8.23
CA GLN A 148 -7.79 -12.52 -8.93
C GLN A 148 -8.08 -11.39 -7.94
N ILE A 149 -9.05 -11.60 -7.06
CA ILE A 149 -9.41 -10.64 -6.00
C ILE A 149 -8.26 -10.48 -5.00
N ARG A 150 -7.60 -11.58 -4.60
CA ARG A 150 -6.49 -11.56 -3.62
C ARG A 150 -5.13 -11.14 -4.20
N SER A 151 -5.03 -10.90 -5.51
CA SER A 151 -3.79 -10.48 -6.18
C SER A 151 -3.85 -9.05 -6.73
N LEU A 152 -4.91 -8.30 -6.41
CA LEU A 152 -5.01 -6.88 -6.76
C LEU A 152 -3.87 -6.08 -6.12
N LYS A 153 -3.59 -4.91 -6.71
CA LYS A 153 -2.60 -3.99 -6.14
C LYS A 153 -3.04 -3.49 -4.76
N LYS A 154 -2.08 -3.29 -3.86
CA LYS A 154 -2.32 -2.83 -2.49
C LYS A 154 -3.23 -1.59 -2.41
N ILE A 155 -3.05 -0.66 -3.35
CA ILE A 155 -3.83 0.58 -3.41
C ILE A 155 -5.35 0.33 -3.59
N ASN A 156 -5.75 -0.76 -4.24
CA ASN A 156 -7.17 -1.08 -4.41
C ASN A 156 -7.82 -1.47 -3.07
N TYR A 157 -7.11 -2.25 -2.24
CA TYR A 157 -7.60 -2.62 -0.91
C TYR A 157 -7.73 -1.40 0.01
N THR A 158 -6.71 -0.54 0.02
CA THR A 158 -6.73 0.65 0.90
C THR A 158 -7.74 1.72 0.46
N ASP A 159 -7.96 1.90 -0.84
CA ASP A 159 -8.89 2.94 -1.34
C ASP A 159 -10.36 2.47 -1.37
N HIS A 160 -10.60 1.16 -1.43
CA HIS A 160 -11.95 0.55 -1.55
C HIS A 160 -12.25 -0.51 -0.48
N GLU A 161 -11.70 -0.37 0.73
CA GLU A 161 -11.86 -1.32 1.84
C GLU A 161 -13.32 -1.75 2.04
N SER A 162 -14.23 -0.78 2.13
CA SER A 162 -15.67 -1.02 2.33
C SER A 162 -16.36 -1.85 1.23
N VAL A 163 -15.80 -1.87 0.02
CA VAL A 163 -16.33 -2.67 -1.10
C VAL A 163 -15.97 -4.15 -0.91
N PHE A 164 -14.79 -4.44 -0.36
CA PHE A 164 -14.40 -5.80 0.02
C PHE A 164 -15.19 -6.26 1.24
N ASP A 165 -15.35 -5.39 2.23
CA ASP A 165 -16.12 -5.66 3.44
C ASP A 165 -17.54 -6.13 3.11
N LEU A 166 -18.25 -5.34 2.30
CA LEU A 166 -19.59 -5.69 1.86
C LEU A 166 -19.60 -6.90 0.93
N GLY A 167 -18.66 -6.99 -0.02
CA GLY A 167 -18.64 -8.04 -1.03
C GLY A 167 -18.35 -9.44 -0.49
N TYR A 168 -17.69 -9.52 0.66
CA TYR A 168 -17.22 -10.78 1.26
C TYR A 168 -17.67 -10.97 2.72
N ASN A 169 -18.57 -10.11 3.22
CA ASN A 169 -19.01 -10.11 4.62
C ASN A 169 -17.81 -10.09 5.58
N VAL A 170 -16.86 -9.19 5.38
CA VAL A 170 -15.68 -9.08 6.26
C VAL A 170 -15.63 -7.70 6.88
N MET A 171 -15.01 -7.59 8.06
CA MET A 171 -14.73 -6.30 8.68
C MET A 171 -13.69 -6.42 9.80
N HIS A 172 -13.16 -5.29 10.23
CA HIS A 172 -12.16 -5.21 11.29
C HIS A 172 -12.80 -5.31 12.69
N PHE A 173 -13.21 -6.52 13.12
CA PHE A 173 -13.81 -6.77 14.44
C PHE A 173 -12.83 -6.61 15.61
N SER A 174 -11.56 -6.95 15.40
CA SER A 174 -10.54 -6.99 16.44
C SER A 174 -9.82 -5.65 16.61
N PRO A 175 -9.37 -5.27 17.81
CA PRO A 175 -8.46 -4.14 17.93
C PRO A 175 -7.13 -4.48 17.24
N ARG A 176 -6.49 -3.49 16.60
CA ARG A 176 -5.19 -3.66 15.93
C ARG A 176 -4.10 -4.23 16.85
N SER A 177 -4.22 -4.08 18.16
CA SER A 177 -3.30 -4.64 19.15
C SER A 177 -3.47 -6.15 19.36
N MET A 178 -4.56 -6.75 18.90
CA MET A 178 -4.82 -8.19 19.05
C MET A 178 -3.80 -9.02 18.27
N PHE A 179 -3.48 -8.57 17.05
CA PHE A 179 -2.53 -9.24 16.17
C PHE A 179 -1.25 -8.43 16.06
N LYS A 180 -0.16 -9.02 16.53
CA LYS A 180 1.19 -8.50 16.31
C LYS A 180 1.86 -9.37 15.26
N ASP A 181 2.29 -8.76 14.16
CA ASP A 181 2.90 -9.47 13.03
C ASP A 181 2.00 -10.62 12.50
N ASN A 182 0.70 -10.38 12.45
CA ASN A 182 -0.34 -11.35 12.10
C ASN A 182 -0.47 -12.57 13.03
N GLN A 183 -0.10 -12.39 14.30
CA GLN A 183 -0.25 -13.39 15.35
C GLN A 183 -0.98 -12.84 16.57
N ALA A 184 -2.00 -13.57 17.02
CA ALA A 184 -2.60 -13.40 18.33
C ALA A 184 -2.01 -14.41 19.33
N THR A 185 -1.79 -13.96 20.56
CA THR A 185 -1.32 -14.79 21.67
C THR A 185 -2.50 -15.04 22.59
N VAL A 186 -2.90 -16.30 22.76
CA VAL A 186 -4.18 -16.69 23.34
C VAL A 186 -4.00 -17.24 24.75
N TYR A 187 -4.63 -16.61 25.73
CA TYR A 187 -4.76 -17.15 27.07
C TYR A 187 -6.11 -17.86 27.22
N VAL A 188 -6.09 -19.12 27.65
CA VAL A 188 -7.30 -19.88 27.98
C VAL A 188 -7.46 -19.89 29.49
N ALA A 189 -8.54 -19.29 29.99
CA ALA A 189 -8.72 -19.08 31.43
C ALA A 189 -9.10 -20.36 32.20
N SER A 190 -9.58 -21.39 31.50
CA SER A 190 -10.07 -22.65 32.08
C SER A 190 -9.37 -23.84 31.44
N ASP A 191 -8.82 -24.73 32.27
CA ASP A 191 -8.16 -25.96 31.79
C ASP A 191 -9.12 -26.84 30.98
N LYS A 192 -10.43 -26.82 31.30
CA LYS A 192 -11.47 -27.54 30.56
C LYS A 192 -11.59 -27.10 29.10
N LEU A 193 -11.23 -25.86 28.78
CA LEU A 193 -11.30 -25.31 27.42
C LEU A 193 -9.98 -25.46 26.66
N THR A 194 -8.88 -25.80 27.33
CA THR A 194 -7.54 -25.70 26.75
C THR A 194 -7.35 -26.64 25.56
N GLY A 195 -7.84 -27.89 25.65
CA GLY A 195 -7.77 -28.85 24.53
C GLY A 195 -8.57 -28.37 23.31
N TYR A 196 -9.82 -27.93 23.51
CA TYR A 196 -10.68 -27.43 22.44
C TYR A 196 -10.12 -26.18 21.78
N ALA A 197 -9.64 -25.23 22.57
CA ALA A 197 -9.00 -24.01 22.08
C ALA A 197 -7.75 -24.33 21.25
N GLN A 198 -6.88 -25.23 21.73
CA GLN A 198 -5.69 -25.65 20.99
C GLN A 198 -6.07 -26.28 19.65
N ASN A 199 -7.07 -27.16 19.62
CA ASN A 199 -7.54 -27.79 18.39
C ASN A 199 -8.15 -26.77 17.42
N ALA A 200 -8.94 -25.81 17.90
CA ALA A 200 -9.52 -24.75 17.10
C ALA A 200 -8.44 -23.83 16.48
N MET A 201 -7.43 -23.45 17.27
CA MET A 201 -6.27 -22.70 16.79
C MET A 201 -5.48 -23.49 15.74
N ASN A 202 -5.26 -24.79 15.97
CA ASN A 202 -4.55 -25.66 15.01
C ASN A 202 -5.30 -25.73 13.67
N LYS A 203 -6.63 -25.85 13.67
CA LYS A 203 -7.44 -25.83 12.43
C LYS A 203 -7.18 -24.58 11.59
N TRP A 204 -7.20 -23.40 12.21
CA TRP A 204 -6.91 -22.13 11.50
C TRP A 204 -5.45 -22.05 11.04
N ASN A 205 -4.51 -22.39 11.92
CA ASN A 205 -3.07 -22.38 11.61
C ASN A 205 -2.75 -23.32 10.43
N ASP A 206 -3.32 -24.51 10.43
CA ASP A 206 -3.13 -25.54 9.41
C ASP A 206 -3.80 -25.15 8.09
N ALA A 207 -4.98 -24.55 8.12
CA ALA A 207 -5.67 -24.07 6.91
C ALA A 207 -4.91 -22.90 6.26
N LEU A 208 -4.43 -21.96 7.08
CA LEU A 208 -3.68 -20.78 6.63
C LEU A 208 -2.20 -21.06 6.36
N LYS A 209 -1.69 -22.23 6.75
CA LYS A 209 -0.27 -22.63 6.64
C LYS A 209 0.69 -21.63 7.31
N THR A 210 0.24 -21.05 8.41
CA THR A 210 1.02 -20.10 9.23
C THR A 210 0.49 -20.13 10.66
N THR A 211 1.34 -19.85 11.64
CA THR A 211 0.88 -19.60 13.00
C THR A 211 0.20 -18.24 13.04
N VAL A 212 -1.13 -18.23 13.12
CA VAL A 212 -1.95 -17.03 13.37
C VAL A 212 -2.38 -16.95 14.83
N PHE A 213 -2.59 -18.10 15.47
CA PHE A 213 -2.87 -18.20 16.90
C PHE A 213 -1.82 -19.06 17.59
N LYS A 214 -1.38 -18.63 18.77
CA LYS A 214 -0.48 -19.41 19.63
C LYS A 214 -0.89 -19.29 21.09
N MET A 215 -0.61 -20.33 21.87
CA MET A 215 -0.83 -20.28 23.31
C MET A 215 0.03 -19.20 23.98
N GLY A 216 -0.59 -18.51 24.92
CA GLY A 216 -0.01 -17.51 25.79
C GLY A 216 -0.20 -17.84 27.26
N THR A 217 0.03 -16.84 28.10
CA THR A 217 -0.21 -16.93 29.54
C THR A 217 -1.10 -15.79 30.00
N LYS A 218 -1.63 -15.89 31.22
CA LYS A 218 -2.41 -14.80 31.83
C LYS A 218 -1.67 -13.46 31.80
N ALA A 219 -0.35 -13.46 31.95
CA ALA A 219 0.48 -12.25 31.93
C ALA A 219 0.87 -11.79 30.51
N ASN A 220 0.88 -12.70 29.53
CA ASN A 220 1.30 -12.42 28.16
C ASN A 220 0.32 -13.02 27.16
N HIS A 221 -0.69 -12.24 26.79
CA HIS A 221 -1.69 -12.59 25.78
C HIS A 221 -2.27 -11.31 25.15
N THR A 222 -2.92 -11.48 24.00
CA THR A 222 -3.68 -10.45 23.29
C THR A 222 -5.14 -10.84 23.12
N LEU A 223 -5.49 -12.12 23.31
CA LEU A 223 -6.84 -12.65 23.29
C LEU A 223 -7.06 -13.58 24.49
N THR A 224 -8.24 -13.51 25.11
CA THR A 224 -8.66 -14.44 26.17
C THR A 224 -9.81 -15.31 25.67
N ILE A 225 -9.75 -16.61 25.97
CA ILE A 225 -10.87 -17.56 25.84
C ILE A 225 -11.30 -17.98 27.23
N GLN A 226 -12.58 -17.84 27.55
CA GLN A 226 -13.12 -18.16 28.88
C GLN A 226 -14.57 -18.60 28.81
N PHE A 227 -15.10 -19.09 29.93
CA PHE A 227 -16.53 -19.35 30.05
C PHE A 227 -17.31 -18.04 30.21
N GLY A 228 -18.49 -17.98 29.60
CA GLY A 228 -19.51 -16.97 29.82
C GLY A 228 -20.86 -17.61 30.15
N ASN A 229 -21.95 -16.89 29.90
CA ASN A 229 -23.30 -17.30 30.26
C ASN A 229 -24.23 -17.18 29.05
N GLY A 230 -24.03 -18.06 28.08
CA GLY A 230 -24.67 -17.98 26.77
C GLY A 230 -26.12 -18.46 26.77
N THR A 231 -26.49 -19.41 27.64
CA THR A 231 -27.89 -19.88 27.75
C THR A 231 -28.91 -18.77 28.03
N LYS A 232 -28.48 -17.68 28.69
CA LYS A 232 -29.37 -16.53 28.96
C LYS A 232 -29.48 -15.56 27.79
N GLU A 233 -28.56 -15.64 26.85
CA GLU A 233 -28.33 -14.68 25.77
C GLU A 233 -28.41 -15.33 24.38
N ASP A 234 -28.74 -16.62 24.32
CA ASP A 234 -28.97 -17.42 23.11
C ASP A 234 -27.72 -17.59 22.22
N TRP A 235 -26.59 -17.97 22.81
CA TRP A 235 -25.36 -18.29 22.10
C TRP A 235 -24.53 -19.38 22.78
N ASP A 236 -23.78 -20.16 21.98
CA ASP A 236 -22.81 -21.15 22.48
C ASP A 236 -21.38 -20.64 22.49
N GLY A 237 -21.06 -19.77 21.53
CA GLY A 237 -19.84 -18.99 21.42
C GLY A 237 -20.17 -17.51 21.24
N LEU A 238 -19.32 -16.63 21.75
CA LEU A 238 -19.42 -15.19 21.49
C LEU A 238 -18.05 -14.54 21.50
N TYR A 239 -17.70 -13.90 20.39
CA TYR A 239 -16.63 -12.93 20.30
C TYR A 239 -17.18 -11.51 20.37
N ASN A 240 -16.76 -10.75 21.40
CA ASN A 240 -17.26 -9.39 21.63
C ASN A 240 -16.28 -8.28 21.19
N GLY A 241 -15.30 -8.59 20.34
CA GLY A 241 -14.22 -7.67 19.96
C GLY A 241 -13.04 -7.62 20.95
N LYS A 242 -13.09 -8.38 22.04
CA LYS A 242 -11.99 -8.41 23.04
C LYS A 242 -11.65 -9.81 23.53
N ALA A 243 -12.66 -10.63 23.79
CA ALA A 243 -12.50 -11.98 24.30
C ALA A 243 -13.53 -12.91 23.65
N ILE A 244 -13.21 -14.19 23.65
CA ILE A 244 -14.12 -15.26 23.26
C ILE A 244 -14.72 -15.85 24.53
N TYR A 245 -16.04 -15.98 24.53
CA TYR A 245 -16.81 -16.64 25.57
C TYR A 245 -17.40 -17.94 25.03
N VAL A 246 -17.35 -18.98 25.84
CA VAL A 246 -18.01 -20.27 25.59
C VAL A 246 -19.11 -20.44 26.64
N ASP A 247 -20.30 -20.87 26.25
CA ASP A 247 -21.38 -21.04 27.23
C ASP A 247 -21.04 -22.12 28.26
N LYS A 248 -21.04 -21.73 29.54
CA LYS A 248 -20.70 -22.63 30.63
C LYS A 248 -21.76 -23.70 30.86
N SER A 249 -23.05 -23.38 30.72
CA SER A 249 -24.12 -24.31 31.10
C SER A 249 -24.27 -25.40 30.06
N HIS A 250 -24.36 -25.02 28.77
CA HIS A 250 -24.36 -25.98 27.67
C HIS A 250 -23.08 -26.82 27.65
N PHE A 251 -21.90 -26.22 27.86
CA PHE A 251 -20.65 -26.98 27.91
C PHE A 251 -20.60 -28.03 29.03
N ALA A 252 -21.25 -27.74 30.17
CA ALA A 252 -21.30 -28.67 31.30
C ALA A 252 -22.33 -29.79 31.11
N ASP A 253 -23.24 -29.67 30.14
CA ASP A 253 -24.24 -30.69 29.85
C ASP A 253 -23.63 -31.79 28.96
N PRO A 254 -23.48 -33.04 29.46
CA PRO A 254 -22.89 -34.13 28.70
C PRO A 254 -23.78 -34.61 27.53
N LYS A 255 -25.02 -34.12 27.41
CA LYS A 255 -25.90 -34.40 26.27
C LYS A 255 -25.83 -33.31 25.21
N TYR A 256 -25.36 -32.11 25.54
CA TYR A 256 -25.35 -31.01 24.58
C TYR A 256 -24.19 -31.13 23.57
N PRO A 257 -24.42 -30.86 22.28
CA PRO A 257 -25.71 -30.62 21.63
C PRO A 257 -26.42 -31.92 21.18
N ILE A 258 -25.68 -33.03 21.11
CA ILE A 258 -26.07 -34.28 20.43
C ILE A 258 -27.41 -34.85 20.89
N GLY A 259 -27.68 -34.85 22.19
CA GLY A 259 -28.92 -35.34 22.78
C GLY A 259 -30.16 -34.49 22.46
N TYR A 260 -29.98 -33.35 21.79
CA TYR A 260 -31.03 -32.45 21.33
C TYR A 260 -31.12 -32.37 19.80
N MET A 261 -30.26 -33.08 19.09
CA MET A 261 -30.23 -33.12 17.62
C MET A 261 -31.05 -34.29 17.09
N ASP A 262 -31.39 -34.23 15.79
CA ASP A 262 -31.92 -35.37 15.06
C ASP A 262 -30.93 -36.54 15.10
N GLU A 263 -31.43 -37.77 15.31
CA GLU A 263 -30.61 -38.97 15.53
C GLU A 263 -29.60 -39.21 14.38
N LYS A 264 -30.00 -38.93 13.14
CA LYS A 264 -29.13 -39.09 11.98
C LYS A 264 -27.99 -38.07 11.96
N LEU A 265 -28.23 -36.84 12.42
CA LEU A 265 -27.18 -35.81 12.53
C LEU A 265 -26.28 -36.05 13.74
N ALA A 266 -26.90 -36.38 14.89
CA ALA A 266 -26.25 -36.71 16.15
C ALA A 266 -25.16 -37.79 15.98
N SER A 267 -25.45 -38.83 15.20
CA SER A 267 -24.51 -39.94 14.93
C SER A 267 -23.27 -39.56 14.10
N GLN A 268 -23.24 -38.38 13.48
CA GLN A 268 -22.15 -37.94 12.60
C GLN A 268 -21.11 -37.04 13.29
N ILE A 269 -21.35 -36.62 14.54
CA ILE A 269 -20.49 -35.68 15.26
C ILE A 269 -20.17 -36.16 16.68
N SER A 270 -19.17 -35.54 17.29
CA SER A 270 -18.87 -35.70 18.72
C SER A 270 -19.00 -34.36 19.45
N ILE A 271 -19.23 -34.40 20.76
CA ILE A 271 -19.26 -33.21 21.62
C ILE A 271 -17.94 -32.45 21.50
N ASP A 272 -16.83 -33.18 21.42
CA ASP A 272 -15.51 -32.57 21.28
C ASP A 272 -15.33 -31.82 19.96
N GLN A 273 -15.85 -32.41 18.88
CA GLN A 273 -15.84 -31.78 17.56
C GLN A 273 -16.67 -30.49 17.57
N TYR A 274 -17.87 -30.55 18.16
CA TYR A 274 -18.76 -29.40 18.25
C TYR A 274 -18.12 -28.23 19.02
N TRP A 275 -17.62 -28.44 20.24
CA TRP A 275 -17.01 -27.35 21.01
C TRP A 275 -15.72 -26.83 20.39
N THR A 276 -14.96 -27.68 19.69
CA THR A 276 -13.84 -27.22 18.86
C THR A 276 -14.33 -26.34 17.72
N GLY A 277 -15.44 -26.71 17.07
CA GLY A 277 -16.09 -25.94 16.02
C GLY A 277 -16.57 -24.57 16.51
N VAL A 278 -17.25 -24.51 17.67
CA VAL A 278 -17.72 -23.26 18.28
C VAL A 278 -16.54 -22.31 18.50
N ILE A 279 -15.46 -22.78 19.14
CA ILE A 279 -14.28 -21.91 19.37
C ILE A 279 -13.62 -21.52 18.04
N ALA A 280 -13.59 -22.42 17.05
CA ALA A 280 -13.04 -22.11 15.73
C ALA A 280 -13.86 -21.03 15.01
N HIS A 281 -15.19 -21.05 15.13
CA HIS A 281 -16.10 -20.04 14.61
C HIS A 281 -15.76 -18.67 15.23
N GLU A 282 -15.68 -18.60 16.56
CA GLU A 282 -15.34 -17.35 17.25
C GLU A 282 -13.94 -16.82 16.88
N LEU A 283 -12.97 -17.71 16.69
CA LEU A 283 -11.66 -17.34 16.15
C LEU A 283 -11.77 -16.76 14.74
N GLY A 284 -12.69 -17.24 13.91
CA GLY A 284 -12.98 -16.67 12.59
C GLY A 284 -13.43 -15.20 12.66
N HIS A 285 -14.27 -14.84 13.63
CA HIS A 285 -14.61 -13.44 13.88
C HIS A 285 -13.37 -12.61 14.27
N THR A 286 -12.44 -13.16 15.06
CA THR A 286 -11.20 -12.42 15.37
C THR A 286 -10.38 -12.10 14.11
N LEU A 287 -10.46 -12.94 13.08
CA LEU A 287 -9.81 -12.76 11.77
C LEU A 287 -10.60 -11.82 10.83
N GLY A 288 -11.70 -11.24 11.29
CA GLY A 288 -12.49 -10.30 10.51
C GLY A 288 -13.61 -10.92 9.67
N LEU A 289 -14.01 -12.16 9.95
CA LEU A 289 -15.06 -12.85 9.20
C LEU A 289 -16.43 -12.64 9.85
N ASP A 290 -17.39 -12.09 9.12
CA ASP A 290 -18.80 -12.07 9.55
C ASP A 290 -19.50 -13.34 9.06
N HIS A 291 -20.79 -13.52 9.34
CA HIS A 291 -21.49 -14.73 8.95
C HIS A 291 -21.72 -14.85 7.43
N THR A 292 -21.86 -16.08 6.96
CA THR A 292 -22.37 -16.43 5.63
C THR A 292 -23.65 -17.23 5.74
N GLY A 293 -24.45 -17.26 4.68
CA GLY A 293 -25.64 -18.10 4.59
C GLY A 293 -25.38 -19.52 4.09
N TYR A 294 -24.12 -19.95 3.95
CA TYR A 294 -23.76 -21.26 3.39
C TYR A 294 -23.55 -22.25 4.52
N GLN A 295 -24.44 -23.24 4.64
CA GLN A 295 -24.50 -24.11 5.82
C GLN A 295 -23.20 -24.87 6.09
N GLU A 296 -22.42 -25.20 5.06
CA GLU A 296 -21.12 -25.88 5.22
C GLU A 296 -19.97 -24.97 5.67
N ASP A 297 -20.14 -23.65 5.62
CA ASP A 297 -19.13 -22.71 6.07
C ASP A 297 -19.04 -22.72 7.59
N LEU A 298 -17.82 -22.66 8.13
CA LEU A 298 -17.63 -22.54 9.56
C LEU A 298 -18.33 -21.29 10.08
N MET A 299 -18.29 -20.20 9.32
CA MET A 299 -18.94 -18.93 9.65
C MET A 299 -20.44 -18.90 9.27
N TYR A 300 -21.11 -20.05 9.20
CA TYR A 300 -22.53 -20.11 8.85
C TYR A 300 -23.42 -19.43 9.93
N ALA A 301 -24.45 -18.72 9.47
CA ALA A 301 -25.61 -18.37 10.27
C ALA A 301 -26.92 -18.61 9.50
N GLN A 302 -27.97 -19.02 10.20
CA GLN A 302 -29.26 -19.35 9.60
C GLN A 302 -29.93 -18.17 8.88
N ASP A 303 -29.75 -16.97 9.42
CA ASP A 303 -30.19 -15.70 8.85
C ASP A 303 -29.11 -14.62 9.00
N SER A 304 -29.32 -13.49 8.32
CA SER A 304 -28.37 -12.38 8.33
C SER A 304 -28.61 -11.36 9.44
N GLY A 305 -29.53 -11.62 10.38
CA GLY A 305 -29.94 -10.66 11.40
C GLY A 305 -28.84 -10.32 12.39
N GLY A 306 -27.94 -11.26 12.64
CA GLY A 306 -26.76 -11.09 13.50
C GLY A 306 -25.54 -10.50 12.79
N ASN A 307 -25.56 -10.31 11.48
CA ASN A 307 -24.44 -9.73 10.75
C ASN A 307 -24.28 -8.25 11.08
N VAL A 308 -23.03 -7.82 11.22
CA VAL A 308 -22.70 -6.39 11.22
C VAL A 308 -22.63 -5.87 9.78
N ILE A 309 -22.11 -6.69 8.86
CA ILE A 309 -22.09 -6.42 7.42
C ILE A 309 -22.65 -7.64 6.67
N ALA A 310 -23.66 -7.40 5.86
CA ALA A 310 -24.26 -8.42 4.99
C ALA A 310 -24.34 -7.90 3.55
N LYS A 311 -23.69 -8.60 2.61
CA LYS A 311 -23.77 -8.35 1.16
C LYS A 311 -25.21 -8.28 0.68
N TYR A 312 -26.05 -9.16 1.21
CA TYR A 312 -27.48 -9.23 1.02
C TYR A 312 -28.11 -9.91 2.24
N THR A 313 -29.41 -9.71 2.44
CA THR A 313 -30.15 -10.34 3.54
C THR A 313 -30.57 -11.77 3.22
N TRP A 314 -30.50 -12.69 4.19
CA TRP A 314 -31.08 -14.03 4.09
C TRP A 314 -31.87 -14.39 5.36
N LYS A 315 -32.86 -15.27 5.23
CA LYS A 315 -33.74 -15.75 6.34
C LYS A 315 -33.71 -17.27 6.54
N LYS A 316 -32.93 -17.95 5.71
CA LYS A 316 -32.71 -19.38 5.67
C LYS A 316 -31.37 -19.63 4.96
N PRO A 317 -30.73 -20.80 5.13
CA PRO A 317 -29.50 -21.10 4.40
C PRO A 317 -29.64 -20.83 2.91
N VAL A 318 -28.70 -20.05 2.37
CA VAL A 318 -28.51 -19.77 0.94
C VAL A 318 -28.19 -21.07 0.21
N VAL A 319 -27.31 -21.88 0.80
CA VAL A 319 -27.02 -23.25 0.38
C VAL A 319 -27.02 -24.15 1.60
N LYS A 320 -27.72 -25.28 1.49
CA LYS A 320 -27.71 -26.34 2.51
C LYS A 320 -26.49 -27.24 2.32
N SER A 321 -25.96 -27.75 3.42
CA SER A 321 -24.89 -28.73 3.38
C SER A 321 -25.43 -30.08 2.90
N SER A 322 -24.58 -30.89 2.29
CA SER A 322 -24.95 -32.24 1.82
C SER A 322 -25.18 -33.21 2.98
N THR A 323 -24.55 -32.97 4.13
CA THR A 323 -24.67 -33.78 5.35
C THR A 323 -25.87 -33.36 6.21
N GLY A 324 -26.39 -32.16 6.01
CA GLY A 324 -27.38 -31.52 6.89
C GLY A 324 -26.77 -30.84 8.11
N LEU A 325 -25.48 -31.09 8.40
CA LEU A 325 -24.74 -30.45 9.48
C LEU A 325 -24.30 -29.04 9.08
N ASP A 326 -24.21 -28.13 10.04
CA ASP A 326 -23.58 -26.83 9.82
C ASP A 326 -22.05 -26.84 9.97
N GLY A 327 -21.38 -25.76 9.59
CA GLY A 327 -19.91 -25.70 9.62
C GLY A 327 -19.31 -25.71 11.03
N THR A 328 -20.07 -25.30 12.05
CA THR A 328 -19.67 -25.43 13.47
C THR A 328 -19.69 -26.91 13.87
N GLU A 329 -20.74 -27.64 13.51
CA GLU A 329 -20.87 -29.08 13.73
C GLU A 329 -19.82 -29.89 12.95
N ILE A 330 -19.50 -29.47 11.72
CA ILE A 330 -18.44 -30.10 10.90
C ILE A 330 -17.03 -29.73 11.44
N ALA A 331 -16.90 -28.58 12.11
CA ALA A 331 -15.67 -28.01 12.64
C ALA A 331 -14.53 -27.94 11.59
N LYS A 332 -14.84 -27.60 10.34
CA LYS A 332 -13.87 -27.51 9.25
C LYS A 332 -13.86 -26.10 8.67
N ILE A 333 -12.66 -25.56 8.46
CA ILE A 333 -12.51 -24.31 7.71
C ILE A 333 -12.90 -24.58 6.26
N SER A 334 -14.01 -24.00 5.79
CA SER A 334 -14.41 -24.11 4.39
C SER A 334 -13.44 -23.35 3.49
N GLU A 335 -13.45 -23.65 2.19
CA GLU A 335 -12.62 -22.89 1.25
C GLU A 335 -13.02 -21.41 1.22
N ARG A 336 -14.31 -21.11 1.36
CA ARG A 336 -14.83 -19.74 1.41
C ARG A 336 -14.26 -18.99 2.61
N ASP A 337 -14.35 -19.56 3.81
CA ASP A 337 -13.83 -18.93 5.03
C ASP A 337 -12.30 -18.79 5.00
N LEU A 338 -11.60 -19.79 4.46
CA LEU A 338 -10.15 -19.71 4.25
C LEU A 338 -9.78 -18.55 3.31
N ASN A 339 -10.48 -18.40 2.21
CA ASN A 339 -10.21 -17.36 1.23
C ASN A 339 -10.57 -15.98 1.77
N ARG A 340 -11.67 -15.85 2.52
CA ARG A 340 -12.04 -14.63 3.24
C ARG A 340 -10.98 -14.27 4.28
N ALA A 341 -10.49 -15.23 5.07
CA ALA A 341 -9.41 -14.98 6.05
C ALA A 341 -8.11 -14.52 5.38
N LYS A 342 -7.76 -15.07 4.22
CA LYS A 342 -6.62 -14.60 3.42
C LYS A 342 -6.83 -13.17 2.92
N LEU A 343 -8.06 -12.80 2.52
CA LEU A 343 -8.39 -11.45 2.13
C LEU A 343 -8.28 -10.47 3.32
N THR A 344 -8.79 -10.83 4.49
CA THR A 344 -8.73 -9.95 5.68
C THR A 344 -7.31 -9.72 6.16
N LYS A 345 -6.39 -10.68 5.96
CA LYS A 345 -4.94 -10.46 6.13
C LYS A 345 -4.40 -9.39 5.19
N ILE A 346 -4.83 -9.40 3.93
CA ILE A 346 -4.40 -8.41 2.92
C ILE A 346 -4.95 -7.01 3.25
N LEU A 347 -6.20 -6.96 3.76
CA LEU A 347 -6.83 -5.74 4.27
C LEU A 347 -6.19 -5.25 5.57
N GLY A 348 -5.47 -6.11 6.29
CA GLY A 348 -4.75 -5.79 7.51
C GLY A 348 -5.61 -5.85 8.77
N TYR A 349 -6.59 -6.76 8.81
CA TYR A 349 -7.47 -6.98 9.97
C TYR A 349 -6.84 -7.90 11.01
N TRP A 350 -5.93 -8.76 10.56
CA TRP A 350 -5.08 -9.59 11.41
C TRP A 350 -3.67 -9.65 10.84
#